data_AF-A0AAP5FA29-F1
#
_entry.id   AF-A0AAP5FA29-F1
#
_cell.length_a   1.000
_cell.length_b   1.000
_cell.length_c   1.000
_cell.angle_alpha   90.00
_cell.angle_beta   90.00
_cell.angle_gamma   90.00
#
_symmetry.space_group_name_H-M   'P 1'
#
loop_
_entity.id
_entity.type
_entity.pdbx_description
1 polymer ?
#
loop_
_entity_poly.entity_id
_entity_poly.type
_entity_poly.pdbx_seq_one_letter_code
_entity_poly.pdbx_strand_id
1 'polypeptide(L)'
;MIELSRQGPLGKSPELGSSILAPNFAVLTTKHECWTCVAVVPVSALWVPNFVERFDDGEELSIPDPAVLRYVESINFPAAQPISALAPWMVMATTKGSGTRYLVNRCQACGAVQGDFHLFGVDGPFGLVTLEKQGTEHISVRYVDCPIEAVAGIAQATWIDQISAKTLQPQ
;
A
#
# COMPACT_ATOMS: atom_id res chain seq x y z
N MET A 1 -18.67 -50.54 8.81
CA MET A 1 -18.23 -49.67 9.91
C MET A 1 -17.46 -48.52 9.27
N ILE A 2 -18.14 -47.37 9.17
CA ILE A 2 -17.68 -45.98 8.95
C ILE A 2 -16.96 -45.64 7.63
N GLU A 3 -17.70 -44.88 6.79
CA GLU A 3 -17.21 -44.02 5.70
C GLU A 3 -16.32 -42.89 6.25
N LEU A 4 -15.23 -42.56 5.54
CA LEU A 4 -14.47 -41.34 5.74
C LEU A 4 -14.73 -40.38 4.57
N SER A 5 -15.89 -39.73 4.63
CA SER A 5 -16.20 -38.49 3.94
C SER A 5 -15.83 -37.32 4.87
N ARG A 6 -14.77 -36.57 4.53
CA ARG A 6 -14.59 -35.17 4.97
C ARG A 6 -13.94 -34.38 3.85
N GLN A 7 -14.81 -33.80 3.02
CA GLN A 7 -14.52 -32.57 2.29
C GLN A 7 -14.24 -31.49 3.34
N GLY A 8 -12.98 -31.07 3.47
CA GLY A 8 -12.64 -29.82 4.13
C GLY A 8 -12.98 -28.65 3.21
N PRO A 9 -13.43 -27.49 3.72
CA PRO A 9 -13.63 -26.33 2.88
C PRO A 9 -12.27 -25.94 2.27
N LEU A 10 -12.28 -25.45 1.02
CA LEU A 10 -11.14 -24.77 0.40
C LEU A 10 -10.75 -23.57 1.28
N GLY A 11 -9.96 -23.85 2.30
CA GLY A 11 -9.49 -22.90 3.30
C GLY A 11 -8.30 -22.16 2.74
N LYS A 12 -8.46 -20.84 2.64
CA LYS A 12 -7.43 -19.80 2.55
C LYS A 12 -5.99 -20.33 2.54
N SER A 13 -5.27 -20.07 1.45
CA SER A 13 -3.81 -20.04 1.50
C SER A 13 -3.40 -19.17 2.70
N PRO A 14 -2.51 -19.62 3.59
CA PRO A 14 -1.96 -18.77 4.62
C PRO A 14 -1.07 -17.78 3.88
N GLU A 15 -1.61 -16.63 3.48
CA GLU A 15 -0.77 -15.48 3.22
C GLU A 15 -0.20 -15.14 4.60
N LEU A 16 1.02 -15.61 4.86
CA LEU A 16 1.77 -15.24 6.07
C LEU A 16 1.80 -13.72 6.10
N GLY A 17 1.29 -13.13 7.19
CA GLY A 17 1.28 -11.68 7.32
C GLY A 17 2.70 -11.24 7.65
N SER A 18 3.45 -10.74 6.67
CA SER A 18 4.78 -10.20 6.96
C SER A 18 4.70 -8.78 7.51
N SER A 19 5.60 -8.49 8.46
CA SER A 19 5.78 -7.16 9.02
C SER A 19 6.91 -6.44 8.30
N ILE A 20 6.62 -5.30 7.72
CA ILE A 20 7.55 -4.44 7.02
C ILE A 20 8.07 -3.39 8.02
N LEU A 21 9.38 -3.36 8.20
CA LEU A 21 10.09 -2.44 9.08
C LEU A 21 10.98 -1.53 8.24
N ALA A 22 10.74 -0.22 8.26
CA ALA A 22 11.59 0.73 7.55
C ALA A 22 11.96 1.90 8.46
N PRO A 23 13.20 2.44 8.35
CA PRO A 23 13.64 3.55 9.19
C PRO A 23 12.91 4.86 8.88
N ASN A 24 12.41 5.00 7.67
CA ASN A 24 11.62 6.13 7.18
C ASN A 24 10.72 5.67 6.02
N PHE A 25 9.78 6.52 5.65
CA PHE A 25 8.84 6.24 4.56
C PHE A 25 8.43 7.53 3.85
N ALA A 26 7.64 7.41 2.79
CA ALA A 26 7.00 8.53 2.12
C ALA A 26 5.52 8.24 1.87
N VAL A 27 4.71 9.32 1.90
CA VAL A 27 3.34 9.31 1.39
C VAL A 27 3.37 9.79 -0.05
N LEU A 28 3.06 8.90 -0.98
CA LEU A 28 2.89 9.21 -2.40
C LEU A 28 1.45 9.67 -2.61
N THR A 29 1.22 10.77 -3.31
CA THR A 29 -0.14 11.26 -3.60
C THR A 29 -0.29 11.66 -5.05
N THR A 30 -1.36 11.21 -5.68
CA THR A 30 -1.75 11.64 -7.02
C THR A 30 -3.27 11.81 -7.13
N LYS A 31 -3.78 12.18 -8.31
CA LYS A 31 -5.22 12.34 -8.58
C LYS A 31 -5.73 11.18 -9.42
N HIS A 32 -6.93 10.71 -9.11
CA HIS A 32 -7.60 9.64 -9.85
C HIS A 32 -9.12 9.86 -9.87
N GLU A 33 -9.79 9.39 -10.91
CA GLU A 33 -11.24 9.39 -10.98
C GLU A 33 -11.82 8.31 -10.07
N CYS A 34 -12.75 8.70 -9.19
CA CYS A 34 -13.42 7.72 -8.33
C CYS A 34 -14.27 6.76 -9.16
N TRP A 35 -14.00 5.45 -9.09
CA TRP A 35 -14.77 4.45 -9.84
C TRP A 35 -16.26 4.35 -9.48
N THR A 36 -16.70 5.02 -8.42
CA THR A 36 -18.12 5.07 -8.01
C THR A 36 -18.82 6.33 -8.48
N CYS A 37 -18.20 7.51 -8.33
CA CYS A 37 -18.86 8.79 -8.57
C CYS A 37 -18.16 9.66 -9.62
N VAL A 38 -17.12 9.15 -10.26
CA VAL A 38 -16.29 9.77 -11.31
C VAL A 38 -15.61 11.10 -10.93
N ALA A 39 -15.78 11.60 -9.71
CA ALA A 39 -15.07 12.77 -9.23
C ALA A 39 -13.55 12.50 -9.19
N VAL A 40 -12.76 13.46 -9.70
CA VAL A 40 -11.30 13.44 -9.57
C VAL A 40 -10.93 13.77 -8.12
N VAL A 41 -10.35 12.80 -7.41
CA VAL A 41 -10.01 12.88 -5.98
C VAL A 41 -8.54 12.53 -5.76
N PRO A 42 -7.92 13.00 -4.67
CA PRO A 42 -6.60 12.53 -4.29
C PRO A 42 -6.67 11.06 -3.86
N VAL A 43 -5.63 10.30 -4.20
CA VAL A 43 -5.36 8.94 -3.74
C VAL A 43 -3.88 8.83 -3.38
N SER A 44 -3.57 7.99 -2.40
CA SER A 44 -2.24 7.87 -1.83
C SER A 44 -1.78 6.43 -1.64
N ALA A 45 -0.47 6.27 -1.63
CA ALA A 45 0.23 5.02 -1.35
C ALA A 45 1.37 5.28 -0.35
N LEU A 46 1.76 4.25 0.40
CA LEU A 46 2.95 4.30 1.25
C LEU A 46 4.13 3.70 0.51
N TRP A 47 5.28 4.36 0.62
CA TRP A 47 6.53 3.95 0.00
C TRP A 47 7.63 3.87 1.04
N VAL A 48 8.51 2.87 0.91
CA VAL A 48 9.70 2.70 1.75
C VAL A 48 10.94 2.60 0.84
N PRO A 49 12.08 3.23 1.21
CA PRO A 49 13.30 3.20 0.39
C PRO A 49 14.08 1.87 0.49
N ASN A 50 14.00 1.24 1.66
CA ASN A 50 14.61 -0.01 2.04
C ASN A 50 13.88 -0.48 3.31
N PHE A 51 13.88 -1.77 3.58
CA PHE A 51 13.12 -2.32 4.69
C PHE A 51 13.64 -3.69 5.11
N VAL A 52 13.23 -4.12 6.30
CA VAL A 52 13.30 -5.50 6.74
C VAL A 52 11.91 -6.09 6.65
N GLU A 53 11.78 -7.22 5.96
CA GLU A 53 10.58 -8.04 6.00
C GLU A 53 10.76 -9.09 7.10
N ARG A 54 9.92 -9.02 8.14
CA ARG A 54 9.88 -9.97 9.25
C ARG A 54 8.71 -10.93 9.06
N PHE A 55 9.00 -12.21 9.01
CA PHE A 55 8.01 -13.27 8.88
C PHE A 55 7.48 -13.75 10.24
N ASP A 56 6.37 -14.49 10.24
CA ASP A 56 5.71 -14.96 11.47
C ASP A 56 6.58 -15.88 12.34
N ASP A 57 7.56 -16.56 11.74
CA ASP A 57 8.53 -17.41 12.46
C ASP A 57 9.72 -16.63 13.04
N GLY A 58 9.74 -15.31 12.84
CA GLY A 58 10.79 -14.41 13.29
C GLY A 58 11.99 -14.31 12.35
N GLU A 59 11.98 -14.99 11.20
CA GLU A 59 12.98 -14.76 10.16
C GLU A 59 12.89 -13.32 9.64
N GLU A 60 14.05 -12.70 9.40
CA GLU A 60 14.15 -11.34 8.90
C GLU A 60 14.96 -11.31 7.61
N LEU A 61 14.39 -10.71 6.57
CA LEU A 61 15.05 -10.46 5.30
C LEU A 61 15.27 -8.95 5.11
N SER A 62 16.53 -8.53 5.05
CA SER A 62 16.88 -7.15 4.70
C SER A 62 16.80 -6.93 3.19
N ILE A 63 15.96 -6.01 2.77
CA ILE A 63 15.72 -5.68 1.37
C ILE A 63 16.22 -4.25 1.11
N PRO A 64 17.30 -4.08 0.33
CA PRO A 64 17.90 -2.76 0.08
C PRO A 64 17.17 -1.94 -0.97
N ASP A 65 16.15 -2.52 -1.61
CA ASP A 65 15.40 -1.94 -2.71
C ASP A 65 14.10 -1.28 -2.24
N PRO A 66 13.63 -0.23 -2.93
CA PRO A 66 12.41 0.45 -2.56
C PRO A 66 11.17 -0.39 -2.88
N ALA A 67 10.08 -0.13 -2.15
CA ALA A 67 8.80 -0.77 -2.39
C ALA A 67 7.63 0.15 -2.02
N VAL A 68 6.46 -0.12 -2.60
CA VAL A 68 5.19 0.40 -2.08
C VAL A 68 4.51 -0.65 -1.20
N LEU A 69 3.90 -0.20 -0.12
CA LEU A 69 3.12 -1.07 0.77
C LEU A 69 1.70 -1.19 0.24
N ARG A 70 1.19 -2.42 0.24
CA ARG A 70 -0.15 -2.80 -0.21
C ARG A 70 -0.88 -3.57 0.86
N TYR A 71 -2.20 -3.46 0.87
CA TYR A 71 -3.07 -4.16 1.81
C TYR A 71 -2.61 -4.00 3.26
N VAL A 72 -2.22 -2.77 3.63
CA VAL A 72 -1.64 -2.47 4.95
C VAL A 72 -2.67 -2.71 6.07
N GLU A 73 -2.52 -3.78 6.83
CA GLU A 73 -3.48 -4.23 7.84
C GLU A 73 -3.27 -3.54 9.20
N SER A 74 -2.04 -3.13 9.50
CA SER A 74 -1.72 -2.37 10.70
C SER A 74 -0.52 -1.47 10.47
N ILE A 75 -0.43 -0.39 11.24
CA ILE A 75 0.68 0.55 11.26
C ILE A 75 0.98 0.89 12.72
N ASN A 76 2.26 0.98 13.10
CA ASN A 76 2.67 1.44 14.42
C ASN A 76 2.21 2.89 14.69
N PHE A 77 1.93 3.18 15.96
CA PHE A 77 1.39 4.46 16.38
C PHE A 77 2.21 5.69 15.90
N PRO A 78 3.57 5.68 15.96
CA PRO A 78 4.38 6.81 15.50
C PRO A 78 4.16 7.17 14.02
N ALA A 79 4.05 6.18 13.12
CA ALA A 79 3.86 6.44 11.69
C ALA A 79 2.40 6.78 11.34
N ALA A 80 1.42 6.32 12.12
CA ALA A 80 0.01 6.56 11.85
C ALA A 80 -0.38 8.05 11.87
N GLN A 81 0.22 8.84 12.77
CA GLN A 81 -0.04 10.28 12.90
C GLN A 81 0.37 11.09 11.65
N PRO A 82 1.63 11.05 11.16
CA PRO A 82 2.02 11.76 9.94
C PRO A 82 1.25 11.27 8.71
N ILE A 83 0.95 9.97 8.60
CA ILE A 83 0.11 9.44 7.50
C ILE A 83 -1.27 10.11 7.51
N SER A 84 -1.93 10.16 8.67
CA SER A 84 -3.26 10.77 8.80
C SER A 84 -3.24 12.28 8.51
N ALA A 85 -2.15 12.96 8.83
CA ALA A 85 -1.99 14.38 8.56
C ALA A 85 -1.76 14.67 7.05
N LEU A 86 -0.95 13.84 6.38
CA LEU A 86 -0.59 14.02 4.97
C LEU A 86 -1.66 13.49 4.00
N ALA A 87 -2.35 12.42 4.38
CA ALA A 87 -3.38 11.76 3.59
C ALA A 87 -4.60 11.40 4.46
N PRO A 88 -5.40 12.38 4.92
CA PRO A 88 -6.57 12.14 5.79
C PRO A 88 -7.66 11.27 5.15
N TRP A 89 -7.60 11.03 3.83
CA TRP A 89 -8.47 10.11 3.13
C TRP A 89 -8.02 8.64 3.22
N MET A 90 -6.81 8.35 3.69
CA MET A 90 -6.37 6.99 3.98
C MET A 90 -6.88 6.56 5.36
N VAL A 91 -7.76 5.56 5.40
CA VAL A 91 -8.37 5.09 6.64
C VAL A 91 -8.48 3.57 6.67
N MET A 92 -8.43 3.00 7.88
CA MET A 92 -8.66 1.56 8.05
C MET A 92 -10.13 1.22 7.81
N ALA A 93 -10.43 0.46 6.76
CA ALA A 93 -11.78 0.03 6.44
C ALA A 93 -11.84 -1.39 5.90
N THR A 94 -12.97 -2.06 6.13
CA THR A 94 -13.26 -3.37 5.55
C THR A 94 -13.80 -3.19 4.15
N THR A 95 -13.19 -3.85 3.16
CA THR A 95 -13.70 -3.80 1.79
C THR A 95 -14.84 -4.80 1.60
N LYS A 96 -15.90 -4.40 0.90
CA LYS A 96 -17.07 -5.27 0.65
C LYS A 96 -16.72 -6.49 -0.21
N GLY A 97 -15.76 -6.35 -1.13
CA GLY A 97 -15.40 -7.39 -2.08
C GLY A 97 -14.60 -8.53 -1.45
N SER A 98 -13.54 -8.22 -0.68
CA SER A 98 -12.67 -9.24 -0.08
C SER A 98 -13.01 -9.56 1.38
N GLY A 99 -13.74 -8.68 2.07
CA GLY A 99 -13.93 -8.76 3.52
C GLY A 99 -12.68 -8.42 4.34
N THR A 100 -11.56 -8.07 3.69
CA THR A 100 -10.30 -7.70 4.34
C THR A 100 -10.37 -6.27 4.86
N ARG A 101 -9.84 -6.04 6.07
CA ARG A 101 -9.68 -4.72 6.67
C ARG A 101 -8.23 -4.28 6.50
N TYR A 102 -8.02 -3.21 5.74
CA TYR A 102 -6.71 -2.62 5.53
C TYR A 102 -6.83 -1.09 5.36
N LEU A 103 -5.70 -0.39 5.28
CA LEU A 103 -5.63 1.03 5.02
C LEU A 103 -6.04 1.29 3.57
N VAL A 104 -7.24 1.82 3.38
CA VAL A 104 -7.78 2.14 2.07
C VAL A 104 -7.81 3.64 1.84
N ASN A 105 -7.81 4.06 0.58
CA ASN A 105 -8.22 5.41 0.23
C ASN A 105 -9.76 5.52 0.28
N ARG A 106 -10.30 6.66 0.71
CA ARG A 106 -11.73 6.98 0.58
C ARG A 106 -11.93 8.19 -0.31
N CYS A 107 -12.84 8.07 -1.26
CA CYS A 107 -13.24 9.18 -2.10
C CYS A 107 -13.78 10.32 -1.21
N GLN A 108 -13.17 11.50 -1.30
CA GLN A 108 -13.61 12.65 -0.50
C GLN A 108 -14.96 13.23 -0.94
N ALA A 109 -15.43 12.88 -2.16
CA ALA A 109 -16.72 13.35 -2.68
C ALA A 109 -17.89 12.44 -2.27
N CYS A 110 -17.77 11.11 -2.42
CA CYS A 110 -18.86 10.16 -2.16
C CYS A 110 -18.60 9.17 -1.02
N GLY A 111 -17.41 9.21 -0.41
CA GLY A 111 -17.02 8.30 0.67
C GLY A 111 -16.75 6.86 0.24
N ALA A 112 -16.86 6.53 -1.06
CA ALA A 112 -16.58 5.19 -1.55
C ALA A 112 -15.13 4.78 -1.28
N VAL A 113 -14.93 3.50 -0.95
CA VAL A 113 -13.61 2.92 -0.79
C VAL A 113 -12.92 2.88 -2.16
N GLN A 114 -11.68 3.35 -2.19
CA GLN A 114 -10.74 3.26 -3.30
C GLN A 114 -9.61 2.29 -2.91
N GLY A 115 -9.87 0.97 -3.02
CA GLY A 115 -8.95 -0.10 -2.61
C GLY A 115 -7.82 -0.46 -3.59
N ASP A 116 -6.84 -1.17 -3.05
CA ASP A 116 -5.53 -1.41 -3.67
C ASP A 116 -5.54 -2.25 -4.94
N PHE A 117 -6.57 -3.10 -5.11
CA PHE A 117 -6.73 -3.87 -6.35
C PHE A 117 -6.80 -2.96 -7.58
N HIS A 118 -7.51 -1.84 -7.47
CA HIS A 118 -7.66 -0.88 -8.57
C HIS A 118 -6.52 0.14 -8.59
N LEU A 119 -6.08 0.62 -7.41
CA LEU A 119 -5.03 1.64 -7.33
C LEU A 119 -3.69 1.16 -7.92
N PHE A 120 -3.35 -0.11 -7.66
CA PHE A 120 -2.13 -0.76 -8.14
C PHE A 120 -2.41 -1.77 -9.28
N GLY A 121 -3.63 -1.78 -9.82
CA GLY A 121 -3.93 -2.53 -11.04
C GLY A 121 -3.14 -1.98 -12.22
N VAL A 122 -3.06 -2.72 -13.33
CA VAL A 122 -2.22 -2.35 -14.48
C VAL A 122 -2.45 -0.91 -14.98
N ASP A 123 -3.72 -0.48 -15.04
CA ASP A 123 -4.15 0.86 -15.46
C ASP A 123 -4.47 1.79 -14.27
N GLY A 124 -4.13 1.36 -13.05
CA GLY A 124 -4.33 2.15 -11.84
C GLY A 124 -3.43 3.39 -11.80
N PRO A 125 -3.73 4.37 -10.92
CA PRO A 125 -2.88 5.55 -10.71
C PRO A 125 -1.46 5.22 -10.22
N PHE A 126 -1.27 4.07 -9.58
CA PHE A 126 0.04 3.52 -9.20
C PHE A 126 0.38 2.24 -9.99
N GLY A 127 -0.29 2.05 -11.12
CA GLY A 127 -0.13 0.91 -12.03
C GLY A 127 1.07 1.07 -12.94
N LEU A 128 1.69 -0.07 -13.29
CA LEU A 128 2.86 -0.11 -14.19
C LEU A 128 2.58 0.60 -15.52
N VAL A 129 1.47 0.28 -16.19
CA VAL A 129 1.17 0.81 -17.53
C VAL A 129 0.92 2.32 -17.49
N THR A 130 0.22 2.80 -16.46
CA THR A 130 -0.03 4.24 -16.27
C THR A 130 1.29 4.99 -16.09
N LEU A 131 2.16 4.50 -15.21
CA LEU A 131 3.38 5.22 -14.84
C LEU A 131 4.50 5.07 -15.88
N GLU A 132 4.51 4.00 -16.67
CA GLU A 132 5.36 3.93 -17.87
C GLU A 132 4.95 4.96 -18.93
N LYS A 133 3.65 5.23 -19.09
CA LYS A 133 3.14 6.20 -20.08
C LYS A 133 3.24 7.65 -19.63
N GLN A 134 2.91 7.91 -18.36
CA GLN A 134 2.77 9.27 -17.83
C GLN A 134 3.99 9.74 -17.02
N GLY A 135 4.93 8.84 -16.72
CA GLY A 135 6.05 9.11 -15.82
C GLY A 135 5.58 9.35 -14.37
N THR A 136 6.51 9.75 -13.49
CA THR A 136 6.21 9.98 -12.06
C THR A 136 5.99 11.45 -11.71
N GLU A 137 6.00 12.36 -12.70
CA GLU A 137 5.93 13.82 -12.48
C GLU A 137 4.65 14.30 -11.78
N HIS A 138 3.57 13.53 -11.89
CA HIS A 138 2.27 13.82 -11.30
C HIS A 138 2.07 13.21 -9.91
N ILE A 139 3.10 12.54 -9.37
CA ILE A 139 3.09 11.99 -8.02
C ILE A 139 3.80 12.99 -7.09
N SER A 140 3.06 13.54 -6.13
CA SER A 140 3.65 14.27 -5.02
C SER A 140 4.22 13.31 -4.00
N VAL A 141 5.47 13.54 -3.60
CA VAL A 141 6.17 12.71 -2.61
C VAL A 141 6.40 13.51 -1.35
N ARG A 142 5.90 13.01 -0.21
CA ARG A 142 6.10 13.63 1.11
C ARG A 142 6.83 12.67 2.03
N TYR A 143 8.10 12.96 2.26
CA TYR A 143 8.97 12.16 3.14
C TYR A 143 8.61 12.35 4.59
N VAL A 144 8.71 11.26 5.33
CA VAL A 144 8.51 11.22 6.76
C VAL A 144 9.71 10.52 7.37
N ASP A 145 10.54 11.29 8.06
CA ASP A 145 11.66 10.79 8.86
C ASP A 145 11.14 10.21 10.18
N CYS A 146 10.39 9.12 10.07
CA CYS A 146 9.80 8.38 11.17
C CYS A 146 9.83 6.89 10.83
N PRO A 147 10.30 6.02 11.74
CA PRO A 147 10.21 4.59 11.53
C PRO A 147 8.78 4.11 11.35
N ILE A 148 8.56 3.23 10.39
CA ILE A 148 7.29 2.54 10.16
C ILE A 148 7.46 1.05 10.43
N GLU A 149 6.49 0.49 11.13
CA GLU A 149 6.26 -0.95 11.25
C GLU A 149 4.83 -1.21 10.78
N ALA A 150 4.67 -2.03 9.77
CA ALA A 150 3.38 -2.29 9.15
C ALA A 150 3.21 -3.76 8.77
N VAL A 151 2.05 -4.34 9.06
CA VAL A 151 1.68 -5.64 8.47
C VAL A 151 1.11 -5.33 7.10
N ALA A 152 1.80 -5.73 6.03
CA ALA A 152 1.46 -5.33 4.67
C ALA A 152 2.10 -6.27 3.64
N GLY A 153 1.48 -6.36 2.47
CA GLY A 153 2.18 -6.83 1.28
C GLY A 153 3.05 -5.73 0.68
N ILE A 154 3.97 -6.11 -0.21
CA ILE A 154 4.83 -5.19 -0.94
C ILE A 154 4.59 -5.29 -2.45
N ALA A 155 4.90 -4.23 -3.18
CA ALA A 155 5.08 -4.27 -4.62
C ALA A 155 6.30 -3.46 -5.03
N GLN A 156 7.04 -3.99 -6.00
CA GLN A 156 8.19 -3.36 -6.62
C GLN A 156 7.94 -3.19 -8.12
N ALA A 157 8.41 -2.09 -8.69
CA ALA A 157 8.24 -1.74 -10.11
C ALA A 157 9.28 -0.69 -10.50
N THR A 158 9.68 -0.65 -11.77
CA THR A 158 10.74 0.25 -12.27
C THR A 158 10.44 1.75 -12.05
N TRP A 159 9.17 2.16 -12.01
CA TRP A 159 8.80 3.54 -11.71
C TRP A 159 9.10 3.92 -10.24
N ILE A 160 9.12 2.93 -9.34
CA ILE A 160 9.41 3.14 -7.91
C ILE A 160 10.87 3.59 -7.75
N ASP A 161 11.78 3.06 -8.56
CA ASP A 161 13.19 3.47 -8.57
C ASP A 161 13.37 4.93 -9.01
N GLN A 162 12.47 5.43 -9.87
CA GLN A 162 12.48 6.83 -10.30
C GLN A 162 12.09 7.79 -9.16
N ILE A 163 11.25 7.34 -8.23
CA ILE A 163 10.93 8.11 -7.02
C ILE A 163 12.18 8.22 -6.13
N SER A 164 12.94 7.14 -5.98
CA SER A 164 14.21 7.13 -5.25
C SER A 164 15.21 8.15 -5.81
N ALA A 165 15.32 8.24 -7.13
CA ALA A 165 16.24 9.15 -7.81
C ALA A 165 15.87 10.64 -7.63
N LYS A 166 14.58 10.97 -7.51
CA LYS A 166 14.11 12.35 -7.35
C LYS A 166 14.30 12.89 -5.94
N THR A 167 14.38 12.03 -4.93
CA THR A 167 14.43 12.49 -3.54
C THR A 167 15.81 12.49 -2.89
N LEU A 168 16.83 12.01 -3.60
CA LEU A 168 18.22 12.21 -3.17
C LEU A 168 18.78 13.58 -3.59
N GLN A 169 17.94 14.46 -4.17
CA GLN A 169 18.30 15.85 -4.42
C GLN A 169 17.89 16.73 -3.23
N PRO A 170 18.84 17.41 -2.57
CA PRO A 170 18.50 18.38 -1.53
C PRO A 170 17.64 19.51 -2.13
N GLN A 171 16.55 19.86 -1.44
CA GLN A 171 15.76 21.06 -1.73
C GLN A 171 16.56 22.33 -1.43
#